data_AF-A0A2V8G0E1-F1
#
_entry.id   AF-A0A2V8G0E1-F1
#
_cell.length_a   1.000
_cell.length_b   1.000
_cell.length_c   1.000
_cell.angle_alpha   90.00
_cell.angle_beta   90.00
_cell.angle_gamma   90.00
#
_symmetry.space_group_name_H-M   'P 1'
#
loop_
_entity.id
_entity.type
_entity.pdbx_description
1 polymer ?
#
loop_
_entity_poly.entity_id
_entity_poly.type
_entity_poly.pdbx_seq_one_letter_code
_entity_poly.pdbx_strand_id
1 'polypeptide(L)'
;MRRGIVLGTVIAVGALSLAAAAYQTPPQTSAPKVIEVQKLKDNLFMLTTGREGGGNTAVFVASTGVVVVDTKNPGWGQPILDKIKGITNKPVTTIINTHTHGDHVSGNVEFPTTVDIIVQVNTKANMEKMGAVTGITQSPAPNIFKE
;
A
#
# COMPACT_ATOMS: atom_id res chain seq x y z
N MET A 1 18.99 9.60 54.98
CA MET A 1 18.10 8.52 54.49
C MET A 1 17.31 8.91 53.23
N ARG A 2 16.57 10.03 53.22
CA ARG A 2 15.70 10.40 52.07
C ARG A 2 16.45 10.69 50.75
N ARG A 3 17.65 11.28 50.80
CA ARG A 3 18.43 11.65 49.60
C ARG A 3 19.01 10.44 48.84
N GLY A 4 19.44 9.40 49.56
CA GLY A 4 19.98 8.17 48.96
C GLY A 4 18.90 7.35 48.25
N ILE A 5 17.68 7.32 48.80
CA ILE A 5 16.53 6.61 48.20
C ILE A 5 16.09 7.30 46.90
N VAL A 6 16.02 8.64 46.89
CA VAL A 6 15.67 9.41 45.69
C VAL A 6 16.70 9.19 44.58
N LEU A 7 17.99 9.27 44.91
CA LEU A 7 19.05 9.06 43.91
C LEU A 7 19.05 7.63 43.36
N GLY A 8 18.87 6.62 44.21
CA GLY A 8 18.75 5.23 43.79
C GLY A 8 17.55 4.99 42.88
N THR A 9 16.42 5.64 43.15
CA THR A 9 15.20 5.53 42.34
C THR A 9 15.41 6.14 40.94
N VAL A 10 16.04 7.31 40.86
CA VAL A 10 16.33 7.97 39.57
C VAL A 10 17.28 7.12 38.71
N ILE A 11 18.31 6.54 39.31
CA ILE A 11 19.26 5.67 38.60
C ILE A 11 18.55 4.40 38.09
N ALA A 12 17.70 3.78 38.92
CA ALA A 12 16.96 2.58 38.53
C ALA A 12 15.99 2.87 37.36
N VAL A 13 15.24 3.97 37.41
CA VAL A 13 14.34 4.38 36.33
C VAL A 13 15.11 4.71 35.04
N GLY A 14 16.25 5.39 35.15
CA GLY A 14 17.11 5.68 34.01
C GLY A 14 17.64 4.41 33.34
N ALA A 15 18.13 3.45 34.13
CA ALA A 15 18.60 2.16 33.64
C ALA A 15 17.47 1.34 32.99
N LEU A 16 16.27 1.35 33.58
CA LEU A 16 15.11 0.65 33.03
C LEU A 16 14.64 1.27 31.70
N SER A 17 14.72 2.60 31.58
CA SER A 17 14.34 3.31 30.35
C SER A 17 15.31 3.02 29.20
N LEU A 18 16.61 2.95 29.50
CA LEU A 18 17.64 2.58 28.51
C LEU A 18 17.51 1.12 28.06
N ALA A 19 17.21 0.20 28.99
CA ALA A 19 16.92 -1.18 28.66
C ALA A 19 15.67 -1.30 27.77
N ALA A 20 14.58 -0.58 28.10
CA ALA A 20 13.36 -0.58 27.30
C ALA A 20 13.60 -0.06 25.87
N ALA A 21 14.40 1.00 25.70
CA ALA A 21 14.77 1.52 24.38
C ALA A 21 15.60 0.51 23.56
N ALA A 22 16.46 -0.28 24.22
CA ALA A 22 17.23 -1.34 23.55
C ALA A 22 16.37 -2.53 23.08
N TYR A 23 15.18 -2.73 23.67
CA TYR A 23 14.20 -3.72 23.22
C TYR A 23 13.22 -3.18 22.18
N GLN A 24 13.27 -1.89 21.84
CA GLN A 24 12.52 -1.38 20.70
C GLN A 24 13.18 -1.89 19.42
N THR A 25 12.45 -2.71 18.66
CA THR A 25 12.88 -3.10 17.33
C THR A 25 13.07 -1.83 16.50
N PRO A 26 14.25 -1.60 15.87
CA PRO A 26 14.43 -0.44 15.01
C PRO A 26 13.32 -0.44 13.96
N PRO A 27 12.79 0.73 13.56
CA PRO A 27 11.80 0.81 12.50
C PRO A 27 12.38 0.07 11.31
N GLN A 28 11.70 -1.00 10.91
CA GLN A 28 12.13 -1.84 9.81
C GLN A 28 12.08 -0.95 8.58
N THR A 29 13.22 -0.40 8.16
CA THR A 29 13.32 0.33 6.90
C THR A 29 13.11 -0.70 5.81
N SER A 30 11.86 -0.87 5.40
CA SER A 30 11.49 -1.67 4.24
C SER A 30 12.36 -1.19 3.09
N ALA A 31 12.99 -2.12 2.37
CA ALA A 31 13.72 -1.80 1.16
C ALA A 31 12.86 -0.91 0.24
N PRO A 32 13.47 -0.02 -0.57
CA PRO A 32 12.72 0.86 -1.45
C PRO A 32 11.74 0.04 -2.31
N LYS A 33 10.48 0.46 -2.38
CA LYS A 33 9.49 -0.17 -3.26
C LYS A 33 9.90 0.05 -4.72
N VAL A 34 10.42 -0.99 -5.36
CA VAL A 34 10.85 -0.92 -6.76
C VAL A 34 9.74 -1.39 -7.69
N ILE A 35 9.37 -0.53 -8.63
CA ILE A 35 8.48 -0.87 -9.74
C ILE A 35 9.26 -0.84 -11.05
N GLU A 36 9.23 -1.96 -11.76
CA GLU A 36 9.69 -2.07 -13.14
C GLU A 36 8.57 -1.63 -14.10
N VAL A 37 8.92 -0.81 -15.08
CA VAL A 37 7.98 -0.31 -16.10
C VAL A 37 8.29 -0.99 -17.42
N GLN A 38 7.33 -1.78 -17.93
CA GLN A 38 7.42 -2.40 -19.24
C GLN A 38 6.51 -1.67 -20.21
N LYS A 39 7.09 -1.06 -21.25
CA LYS A 39 6.33 -0.42 -22.33
C LYS A 39 5.82 -1.51 -23.28
N LEU A 40 4.49 -1.66 -23.38
CA LEU A 40 3.85 -2.62 -24.28
C LEU A 40 3.48 -1.98 -25.63
N LYS A 41 3.00 -0.74 -25.59
CA LYS A 41 2.72 0.15 -26.73
C LYS A 41 3.00 1.60 -26.33
N ASP A 42 2.84 2.53 -27.26
CA ASP A 42 3.12 3.96 -27.01
C ASP A 42 2.32 4.56 -25.85
N ASN A 43 1.10 4.07 -25.64
CA ASN A 43 0.20 4.52 -24.59
C ASN A 43 -0.21 3.41 -23.62
N LEU A 44 0.49 2.26 -23.61
CA LEU A 44 0.16 1.13 -22.74
C LEU A 44 1.42 0.56 -22.09
N PHE A 45 1.39 0.51 -20.76
CA PHE A 45 2.50 0.10 -19.91
C PHE A 45 2.04 -0.92 -18.87
N MET A 46 2.96 -1.77 -18.44
CA MET A 46 2.78 -2.70 -17.33
C MET A 46 3.75 -2.35 -16.21
N LEU A 47 3.25 -2.26 -14.98
CA LEU A 47 4.02 -2.02 -13.77
C LEU A 47 4.11 -3.32 -12.96
N THR A 48 5.33 -3.86 -12.87
CA THR A 48 5.62 -5.12 -12.19
C THR A 48 6.56 -4.90 -11.00
N THR A 49 6.51 -5.81 -10.03
CA THR A 49 7.26 -5.74 -8.76
C THR A 49 7.88 -7.09 -8.40
N GLY A 50 8.05 -7.98 -9.38
CA GLY A 50 8.26 -9.40 -9.13
C GLY A 50 7.12 -9.96 -8.27
N ARG A 51 7.42 -10.36 -7.03
CA ARG A 51 6.45 -10.90 -6.06
C ARG A 51 6.09 -9.95 -4.90
N GLU A 52 6.76 -8.79 -4.78
CA GLU A 52 6.69 -7.97 -3.57
C GLU A 52 5.40 -7.13 -3.46
N GLY A 53 4.90 -6.64 -4.59
CA GLY A 53 3.72 -5.76 -4.65
C GLY A 53 2.41 -6.46 -4.98
N GLY A 54 2.41 -7.79 -5.11
CA GLY A 54 1.23 -8.55 -5.54
C GLY A 54 1.03 -8.50 -7.06
N GLY A 55 -0.23 -8.44 -7.51
CA GLY A 55 -0.61 -8.41 -8.92
C GLY A 55 0.06 -7.32 -9.76
N ASN A 56 0.06 -7.50 -11.08
CA ASN A 56 0.56 -6.49 -12.01
C ASN A 56 -0.46 -5.36 -12.21
N THR A 57 0.03 -4.14 -12.44
CA THR A 57 -0.81 -2.97 -12.73
C THR A 57 -0.64 -2.56 -14.18
N ALA A 58 -1.73 -2.40 -14.93
CA ALA A 58 -1.66 -1.82 -16.26
C ALA A 58 -1.90 -0.31 -16.20
N VAL A 59 -1.19 0.45 -17.04
CA VAL A 59 -1.32 1.90 -17.16
C VAL A 59 -1.58 2.24 -18.62
N PHE A 60 -2.72 2.86 -18.88
CA PHE A 60 -3.13 3.30 -20.20
C PHE A 60 -3.22 4.83 -20.25
N VAL A 61 -2.43 5.46 -21.12
CA VAL A 61 -2.39 6.91 -21.31
C VAL A 61 -3.43 7.29 -22.37
N ALA A 62 -4.63 7.68 -21.93
CA ALA A 62 -5.71 8.13 -22.79
C ALA A 62 -5.54 9.60 -23.21
N SER A 63 -6.46 10.12 -24.03
CA SER A 63 -6.45 11.51 -24.48
C SER A 63 -6.57 12.51 -23.33
N THR A 64 -7.49 12.26 -22.39
CA THR A 64 -7.85 13.17 -21.29
C THR A 64 -7.20 12.87 -19.94
N GLY A 65 -6.58 11.69 -19.78
CA GLY A 65 -6.05 11.25 -18.50
C GLY A 65 -5.39 9.88 -18.57
N VAL A 66 -5.00 9.36 -17.42
CA VAL A 66 -4.43 8.02 -17.27
C VAL A 66 -5.45 7.10 -16.61
N VAL A 67 -5.65 5.94 -17.22
CA VAL A 67 -6.43 4.83 -16.67
C VAL A 67 -5.48 3.81 -16.08
N VAL A 68 -5.68 3.46 -14.82
CA VAL A 68 -4.91 2.46 -14.08
C VAL A 68 -5.78 1.23 -13.88
N VAL A 69 -5.26 0.03 -14.16
CA VAL A 69 -5.95 -1.23 -13.88
C VAL A 69 -5.23 -1.91 -12.74
N ASP A 70 -5.94 -2.04 -11.61
CA ASP A 70 -5.48 -2.59 -10.32
C ASP A 70 -4.33 -1.85 -9.63
N THR A 71 -4.34 -1.81 -8.30
CA THR A 71 -3.52 -0.89 -7.51
C THR A 71 -2.56 -1.56 -6.53
N LYS A 72 -2.26 -2.85 -6.71
CA LYS A 72 -1.31 -3.59 -5.86
C LYS A 72 -1.75 -3.68 -4.38
N ASN A 73 -0.90 -4.31 -3.59
CA ASN A 73 -0.98 -4.40 -2.13
C ASN A 73 -0.96 -3.02 -1.43
N PRO A 74 -1.29 -2.92 -0.12
CA PRO A 74 -1.22 -1.67 0.63
C PRO A 74 0.17 -1.02 0.56
N GLY A 75 0.21 0.31 0.43
CA GLY A 75 1.45 1.10 0.34
C GLY A 75 2.03 1.22 -1.07
N TRP A 76 1.41 0.65 -2.09
CA TRP A 76 1.91 0.69 -3.47
C TRP A 76 1.24 1.73 -4.36
N GLY A 77 0.19 2.41 -3.91
CA GLY A 77 -0.49 3.43 -4.71
C GLY A 77 0.40 4.65 -5.00
N GLN A 78 1.10 5.17 -4.00
CA GLN A 78 2.04 6.30 -4.19
C GLN A 78 3.21 5.92 -5.12
N PRO A 79 3.89 4.76 -4.95
CA PRO A 79 4.86 4.28 -5.93
C PRO A 79 4.33 4.16 -7.36
N ILE A 80 3.08 3.70 -7.55
CA ILE A 80 2.43 3.66 -8.87
C ILE A 80 2.30 5.08 -9.45
N LEU A 81 1.76 6.02 -8.67
CA LEU A 81 1.60 7.42 -9.07
C LEU A 81 2.94 8.03 -9.49
N ASP A 82 4.01 7.76 -8.74
CA ASP A 82 5.33 8.31 -9.03
C ASP A 82 5.94 7.72 -10.32
N LYS A 83 5.68 6.46 -10.63
CA LYS A 83 6.05 5.88 -11.93
C LYS A 83 5.24 6.46 -13.08
N ILE A 84 3.94 6.71 -12.88
CA ILE A 84 3.08 7.33 -13.89
C ILE A 84 3.56 8.75 -14.23
N LYS A 85 4.00 9.54 -13.24
CA LYS A 85 4.58 10.88 -13.48
C LYS A 85 5.81 10.84 -14.39
N GLY A 86 6.61 9.77 -14.31
CA GLY A 86 7.75 9.55 -15.21
C GLY A 86 7.36 9.15 -16.63
N ILE A 87 6.12 8.66 -16.83
CA ILE A 87 5.58 8.25 -18.13
C ILE A 87 4.86 9.42 -18.81
N THR A 88 4.10 10.22 -18.06
CA THR A 88 3.27 11.30 -18.60
C THR A 88 2.95 12.37 -17.54
N ASN A 89 2.71 13.60 -18.00
CA ASN A 89 2.23 14.71 -17.16
C ASN A 89 0.68 14.74 -17.04
N LYS A 90 -0.02 13.82 -17.70
CA LYS A 90 -1.48 13.72 -17.59
C LYS A 90 -1.89 13.22 -16.21
N PRO A 91 -2.99 13.72 -15.62
CA PRO A 91 -3.47 13.23 -14.35
C PRO A 91 -3.96 11.79 -14.46
N VAL A 92 -3.83 11.01 -13.39
CA VAL A 92 -4.62 9.78 -13.23
C VAL A 92 -6.06 10.20 -13.00
N THR A 93 -6.97 9.69 -13.82
CA THR A 93 -8.40 10.04 -13.76
C THR A 93 -9.26 8.85 -13.37
N THR A 94 -8.77 7.64 -13.62
CA THR A 94 -9.60 6.44 -13.49
C THR A 94 -8.79 5.27 -12.98
N ILE A 95 -9.36 4.54 -12.03
CA ILE A 95 -8.92 3.20 -11.63
C ILE A 95 -10.00 2.21 -12.07
N ILE A 96 -9.59 1.08 -12.63
CA ILE A 96 -10.45 -0.07 -12.87
C ILE A 96 -9.98 -1.18 -11.92
N ASN A 97 -10.84 -1.60 -10.99
CA ASN A 97 -10.57 -2.78 -10.17
C ASN A 97 -11.17 -4.03 -10.81
N THR A 98 -10.33 -5.01 -11.11
CA THR A 98 -10.73 -6.23 -11.82
C THR A 98 -11.52 -7.19 -10.92
N HIS A 99 -11.11 -7.32 -9.66
CA HIS A 99 -11.76 -8.15 -8.65
C HIS A 99 -11.33 -7.72 -7.23
N THR A 100 -11.85 -8.38 -6.20
CA THR A 100 -11.79 -7.91 -4.81
C THR A 100 -10.48 -8.19 -4.06
N HIS A 101 -9.54 -8.93 -4.64
CA HIS A 101 -8.37 -9.36 -3.87
C HIS A 101 -7.48 -8.18 -3.47
N GLY A 102 -6.88 -8.28 -2.29
CA GLY A 102 -6.11 -7.19 -1.68
C GLY A 102 -4.97 -6.70 -2.57
N ASP A 103 -4.33 -7.58 -3.32
CA ASP A 103 -3.26 -7.24 -4.25
C ASP A 103 -3.73 -6.56 -5.55
N HIS A 104 -5.04 -6.38 -5.72
CA HIS A 104 -5.61 -5.66 -6.85
C HIS A 104 -6.27 -4.34 -6.46
N VAL A 105 -6.65 -4.16 -5.18
CA VAL A 105 -7.47 -3.02 -4.74
C VAL A 105 -6.87 -2.21 -3.61
N SER A 106 -5.85 -2.71 -2.91
CA SER A 106 -5.45 -2.10 -1.63
C SER A 106 -4.74 -0.76 -1.79
N GLY A 107 -3.97 -0.56 -2.86
CA GLY A 107 -3.36 0.74 -3.13
C GLY A 107 -4.35 1.86 -3.47
N ASN A 108 -5.65 1.57 -3.66
CA ASN A 108 -6.68 2.58 -3.96
C ASN A 108 -6.65 3.75 -2.95
N VAL A 109 -6.39 3.47 -1.68
CA VAL A 109 -6.44 4.45 -0.57
C VAL A 109 -5.39 5.56 -0.69
N GLU A 110 -4.35 5.35 -1.48
CA GLU A 110 -3.28 6.34 -1.72
C GLU A 110 -3.53 7.18 -2.97
N PHE A 111 -4.53 6.84 -3.79
CA PHE A 111 -4.90 7.67 -4.93
C PHE A 111 -5.73 8.88 -4.49
N PRO A 112 -5.61 10.03 -5.19
CA PRO A 112 -6.44 11.20 -4.90
C PRO A 112 -7.93 10.87 -5.00
N THR A 113 -8.75 11.49 -4.15
CA THR A 113 -10.21 11.32 -4.14
C THR A 113 -10.90 11.84 -5.41
N THR A 114 -10.18 12.55 -6.28
CA THR A 114 -10.63 12.99 -7.59
C THR A 114 -10.59 11.90 -8.66
N VAL A 115 -10.04 10.72 -8.35
CA VAL A 115 -9.94 9.59 -9.29
C VAL A 115 -11.22 8.78 -9.23
N ASP A 116 -11.86 8.57 -10.39
CA ASP A 116 -13.03 7.70 -10.49
C ASP A 116 -12.60 6.23 -10.36
N ILE A 117 -13.24 5.48 -9.45
CA ILE A 117 -13.02 4.05 -9.30
C ILE A 117 -14.17 3.29 -9.97
N ILE A 118 -13.86 2.64 -11.10
CA ILE A 118 -14.78 1.80 -11.85
C ILE A 118 -14.61 0.36 -11.39
N VAL A 119 -15.72 -0.26 -11.01
CA VAL A 119 -15.73 -1.63 -10.53
C VAL A 119 -17.07 -2.30 -10.84
N GLN A 120 -17.06 -3.60 -11.10
CA GLN A 120 -18.28 -4.37 -11.30
C GLN A 120 -19.05 -4.52 -9.97
N VAL A 121 -20.39 -4.53 -10.02
CA VAL A 121 -21.26 -4.45 -8.83
C VAL A 121 -21.06 -5.58 -7.80
N ASN A 122 -20.78 -6.81 -8.23
CA ASN A 122 -20.45 -7.94 -7.35
C ASN A 122 -19.05 -7.79 -6.76
N THR A 123 -18.09 -7.31 -7.56
CA THR A 123 -16.75 -6.98 -7.05
C THR A 123 -16.83 -5.91 -5.96
N LYS A 124 -17.62 -4.85 -6.17
CA LYS A 124 -17.87 -3.83 -5.13
C LYS A 124 -18.44 -4.45 -3.85
N ALA A 125 -19.50 -5.25 -3.97
CA ALA A 125 -20.11 -5.93 -2.82
C ALA A 125 -19.12 -6.86 -2.09
N ASN A 126 -18.16 -7.46 -2.81
CA ASN A 126 -17.11 -8.28 -2.20
C ASN A 126 -16.01 -7.43 -1.56
N MET A 127 -15.64 -6.28 -2.13
CA MET A 127 -14.71 -5.32 -1.53
C MET A 127 -15.27 -4.70 -0.24
N GLU A 128 -16.57 -4.48 -0.15
CA GLU A 128 -17.19 -4.01 1.11
C GLU A 128 -17.13 -5.09 2.21
N LYS A 129 -17.12 -6.37 1.82
CA LYS A 129 -16.99 -7.50 2.75
C LYS A 129 -15.53 -7.78 3.13
N MET A 130 -14.61 -7.73 2.16
CA MET A 130 -13.22 -8.23 2.27
C MET A 130 -13.17 -9.56 3.01
N GLY A 131 -13.91 -10.55 2.50
CA GLY A 131 -13.96 -11.88 3.09
C GLY A 131 -12.62 -12.61 3.01
N ALA A 132 -12.48 -13.68 3.80
CA ALA A 132 -11.34 -14.59 3.68
C ALA A 132 -11.25 -15.18 2.26
N VAL A 133 -10.02 -15.39 1.79
CA VAL A 133 -9.78 -16.11 0.53
C VAL A 133 -10.24 -17.55 0.70
N THR A 134 -11.15 -18.00 -0.16
CA THR A 134 -11.70 -19.36 -0.08
C THR A 134 -10.60 -20.38 -0.38
N GLY A 135 -10.50 -21.43 0.45
CA GLY A 135 -9.51 -22.50 0.26
C GLY A 135 -8.13 -22.22 0.83
N ILE A 136 -7.93 -21.10 1.53
CA ILE A 136 -6.68 -20.78 2.23
C ILE A 136 -6.98 -20.50 3.70
N THR A 137 -6.27 -21.17 4.61
CA THR A 137 -6.27 -20.86 6.05
C THR A 137 -5.35 -19.68 6.32
N GLN A 138 -5.77 -18.49 5.91
CA GLN A 138 -5.11 -17.24 6.26
C GLN A 138 -6.15 -16.30 6.85
N SER A 139 -5.76 -15.54 7.89
CA SER A 139 -6.60 -14.47 8.41
C SER A 139 -6.98 -13.50 7.28
N PRO A 140 -8.24 -13.02 7.23
CA PRO A 140 -8.63 -12.03 6.23
C PRO A 140 -7.65 -10.86 6.23
N ALA A 141 -7.30 -10.36 5.04
CA ALA A 141 -6.56 -9.11 4.95
C ALA A 141 -7.36 -8.00 5.64
N PRO A 142 -6.71 -7.03 6.31
CA PRO A 142 -7.39 -5.87 6.87
C PRO A 142 -8.29 -5.22 5.80
N ASN A 143 -9.51 -4.86 6.19
CA ASN A 143 -10.42 -4.19 5.28
C ASN A 143 -10.04 -2.72 5.16
N ILE A 144 -9.19 -2.42 4.18
CA ILE A 144 -8.71 -1.07 3.86
C ILE A 144 -9.81 -0.07 3.45
N PHE A 145 -11.08 -0.50 3.33
CA PHE A 145 -12.23 0.37 3.04
C PHE A 145 -13.07 0.71 4.29
N LYS A 146 -12.72 0.18 5.47
CA LYS A 146 -13.49 0.38 6.72
C LYS A 146 -12.72 1.11 7.83
N GLU A 147 -11.46 1.46 7.57
CA GLU A 147 -10.60 2.19 8.51
C GLU A 147 -10.58 3.69 8.22
#